data_AF-A0A960MKW4-F1
#
_entry.id   AF-A0A960MKW4-F1
#
_cell.length_a   1.000
_cell.length_b   1.000
_cell.length_c   1.000
_cell.angle_alpha   90.00
_cell.angle_beta   90.00
_cell.angle_gamma   90.00
#
_symmetry.space_group_name_H-M   'P 1'
#
loop_
_entity.id
_entity.type
_entity.pdbx_description
1 polymer ?
#
loop_
_entity_poly.entity_id
_entity_poly.type
_entity_poly.pdbx_seq_one_letter_code
_entity_poly.pdbx_strand_id
1 'polypeptide(L)'
;MKNKPINICGITIQPGEKLTLAMPTPEIYTCAPLHIPMHVVHGKKEGPRLLICATMYGDEVNGIDIVDRLLSLTSLKSLYGTLLCIPVMNVYGLINHTRYLP
;
A
#
# COMPACT_ATOMS: atom_id res chain seq x y z
N MET A 1 -24.28 8.07 0.22
CA MET A 1 -23.67 9.06 1.13
C MET A 1 -22.25 9.37 0.67
N LYS A 2 -21.77 10.60 0.88
CA LYS A 2 -20.41 11.04 0.51
C LYS A 2 -19.42 10.56 1.57
N ASN A 3 -18.26 10.05 1.15
CA ASN A 3 -17.24 9.55 2.08
C ASN A 3 -16.71 10.68 2.97
N LYS A 4 -16.21 10.34 4.15
CA LYS A 4 -15.61 11.29 5.10
C LYS A 4 -14.09 11.20 5.01
N PRO A 5 -13.35 12.31 5.23
CA PRO A 5 -11.90 12.27 5.27
C PRO A 5 -11.38 11.21 6.25
N ILE A 6 -10.28 10.55 5.89
CA ILE A 6 -9.63 9.53 6.72
C ILE A 6 -8.21 9.96 7.05
N ASN A 7 -7.77 9.74 8.29
CA ASN A 7 -6.38 9.94 8.69
C ASN A 7 -5.62 8.61 8.66
N ILE A 8 -4.54 8.54 7.88
CA ILE A 8 -3.62 7.40 7.81
C ILE A 8 -2.21 7.95 7.93
N CYS A 9 -1.43 7.40 8.88
CA CYS A 9 -0.04 7.83 9.14
C CYS A 9 0.12 9.35 9.34
N GLY A 10 -0.84 10.01 9.99
CA GLY A 10 -0.82 11.45 10.22
C GLY A 10 -1.24 12.29 9.02
N ILE A 11 -1.49 11.67 7.85
CA ILE A 11 -1.93 12.34 6.64
C ILE A 11 -3.45 12.21 6.51
N THR A 12 -4.11 13.34 6.33
CA THR A 12 -5.55 13.38 6.07
C THR A 12 -5.81 13.23 4.58
N ILE A 13 -6.60 12.22 4.22
CA ILE A 13 -6.90 11.83 2.85
C ILE A 13 -8.37 12.17 2.57
N GLN A 14 -8.60 12.98 1.55
CA GLN A 14 -9.91 13.49 1.17
C GLN A 14 -10.66 12.52 0.25
N PRO A 15 -12.00 12.49 0.29
CA PRO A 15 -12.82 11.65 -0.59
C PRO A 15 -12.50 11.86 -2.07
N GLY A 16 -12.15 10.78 -2.77
CA GLY A 16 -11.76 10.79 -4.18
C GLY A 16 -10.26 10.87 -4.43
N GLU A 17 -9.44 11.00 -3.39
CA GLU A 17 -7.98 11.03 -3.53
C GLU A 17 -7.38 9.65 -3.73
N LYS A 18 -6.30 9.62 -4.51
CA LYS A 18 -5.38 8.50 -4.66
C LYS A 18 -3.98 9.01 -4.41
N LEU A 19 -3.27 8.42 -3.47
CA LEU A 19 -1.89 8.78 -3.15
C LEU A 19 -1.10 7.56 -2.67
N THR A 20 0.22 7.71 -2.62
CA THR A 20 1.14 6.72 -2.08
C THR A 20 1.84 7.31 -0.87
N LEU A 21 1.76 6.60 0.25
CA LEU A 21 2.48 6.89 1.47
C LEU A 21 3.76 6.07 1.51
N ALA A 22 4.86 6.68 1.96
CA ALA A 22 6.12 5.99 2.22
C ALA A 22 6.24 5.80 3.73
N MET A 23 5.98 4.59 4.22
CA MET A 23 6.12 4.28 5.64
C MET A 23 7.60 4.03 5.96
N PRO A 24 8.19 4.74 6.92
CA PRO A 24 9.60 4.55 7.25
C PRO A 24 9.84 3.16 7.86
N THR A 25 10.95 2.53 7.49
CA THR A 25 11.45 1.31 8.14
C THR A 25 12.79 1.58 8.81
N PRO A 26 13.24 0.72 9.75
CA PRO A 26 14.58 0.82 10.30
C PRO A 26 15.67 0.91 9.22
N GLU A 27 16.68 1.73 9.46
CA GLU A 27 17.81 1.85 8.55
C GLU A 27 18.61 0.53 8.51
N ILE A 28 19.15 0.22 7.33
CA ILE A 28 20.17 -0.83 7.20
C ILE A 28 21.56 -0.26 7.51
N TYR A 29 22.56 -1.12 7.73
CA TYR A 29 23.92 -0.74 8.14
C TYR A 29 24.63 0.27 7.21
N THR A 30 24.12 0.47 6.00
CA THR A 30 24.60 1.49 5.06
C THR A 30 24.00 2.89 5.31
N CYS A 31 23.20 3.05 6.35
CA CYS A 31 22.40 4.24 6.66
C CYS A 31 21.46 4.66 5.50
N ALA A 32 21.15 3.72 4.60
CA ALA A 32 20.22 3.97 3.51
C ALA A 32 18.78 3.90 4.06
N PRO A 33 17.94 4.94 3.85
CA PRO A 33 16.56 4.93 4.31
C PRO A 33 15.73 3.98 3.45
N LEU A 34 15.05 3.05 4.09
CA LEU A 34 14.10 2.14 3.45
C LEU A 34 12.67 2.53 3.83
N HIS A 35 11.74 2.29 2.90
CA HIS A 35 10.34 2.61 3.10
C HIS A 35 9.45 1.50 2.54
N ILE A 36 8.32 1.26 3.21
CA ILE A 36 7.24 0.41 2.70
C ILE A 36 6.26 1.30 1.94
N PRO A 37 6.02 1.06 0.63
CA PRO A 37 5.01 1.78 -0.12
C PRO A 37 3.60 1.33 0.32
N MET A 38 2.73 2.29 0.64
CA MET A 38 1.31 2.06 0.89
C MET A 38 0.50 2.93 -0.05
N HIS A 39 -0.22 2.29 -0.98
CA HIS A 39 -1.15 2.97 -1.86
C HIS A 39 -2.50 3.10 -1.17
N VAL A 40 -3.07 4.30 -1.18
CA VAL A 40 -4.40 4.56 -0.66
C VAL A 40 -5.28 5.07 -1.81
N VAL A 41 -6.40 4.39 -2.03
CA VAL A 41 -7.47 4.81 -2.93
C VAL A 41 -8.71 5.06 -2.08
N HIS A 42 -9.03 6.33 -1.86
CA HIS A 42 -10.18 6.73 -1.06
C HIS A 42 -11.34 7.12 -1.97
N GLY A 43 -12.37 6.27 -2.04
CA GLY A 43 -13.52 6.47 -2.89
C GLY A 43 -14.38 7.67 -2.48
N LYS A 44 -15.06 8.30 -3.46
CA LYS A 44 -15.92 9.47 -3.22
C LYS A 44 -17.16 9.15 -2.39
N LYS A 45 -17.62 7.90 -2.44
CA LYS A 45 -18.83 7.42 -1.79
C LYS A 45 -18.48 6.54 -0.59
N GLU A 46 -19.30 6.61 0.46
CA GLU A 46 -19.14 5.74 1.63
C GLU A 46 -19.25 4.26 1.23
N GLY A 47 -18.51 3.42 1.95
CA GLY A 47 -18.41 1.99 1.72
C GLY A 47 -17.35 1.36 2.64
N PRO A 48 -17.12 0.05 2.51
CA PRO A 48 -16.19 -0.68 3.35
C PRO A 48 -14.74 -0.24 3.14
N ARG A 49 -13.88 -0.58 4.10
CA ARG A 49 -12.43 -0.38 4.00
C ARG A 49 -11.77 -1.74 3.84
N LEU A 50 -10.89 -1.87 2.85
CA LEU A 50 -10.14 -3.09 2.57
C LEU A 50 -8.65 -2.79 2.58
N LEU A 51 -7.88 -3.65 3.25
CA LEU A 51 -6.42 -3.67 3.18
C LEU A 51 -5.98 -4.92 2.43
N ILE A 52 -5.12 -4.74 1.43
CA ILE A 52 -4.46 -5.81 0.69
C ILE A 52 -2.97 -5.68 0.93
N CYS A 53 -2.34 -6.76 1.40
CA CYS A 53 -0.90 -6.84 1.59
C CYS A 53 -0.33 -7.96 0.73
N ALA A 54 0.87 -7.75 0.20
CA ALA A 54 1.60 -8.73 -0.59
C ALA A 54 3.07 -8.83 -0.17
N THR A 55 3.75 -9.86 -0.67
CA THR A 55 5.19 -10.10 -0.46
C THR A 55 5.55 -10.04 1.02
N MET A 56 4.87 -10.91 1.80
CA MET A 56 5.23 -11.18 3.20
C MET A 56 6.54 -11.96 3.29
N TYR A 57 6.80 -12.79 2.28
CA TYR A 57 8.08 -13.42 2.04
C TYR A 57 8.76 -12.76 0.84
N GLY A 58 10.07 -12.52 0.94
CA GLY A 58 10.83 -11.72 -0.03
C GLY A 58 10.99 -12.36 -1.41
N ASP A 59 10.78 -13.66 -1.52
CA ASP A 59 10.81 -14.44 -2.76
C ASP A 59 9.43 -14.59 -3.43
N GLU A 60 8.36 -14.10 -2.80
CA GLU A 60 6.99 -14.16 -3.33
C GLU A 60 6.59 -12.87 -4.07
N VAL A 61 7.23 -12.65 -5.23
CA VAL A 61 7.11 -11.40 -6.02
C VAL A 61 5.82 -11.26 -6.81
N ASN A 62 5.08 -12.36 -7.03
CA ASN A 62 3.84 -12.34 -7.83
C ASN A 62 2.79 -11.36 -7.26
N GLY A 63 2.75 -11.21 -5.93
CA GLY A 63 1.81 -10.31 -5.26
C GLY A 63 2.04 -8.83 -5.59
N ILE A 64 3.27 -8.44 -5.94
CA ILE A 64 3.62 -7.07 -6.35
C ILE A 64 2.88 -6.74 -7.66
N ASP A 65 3.04 -7.57 -8.69
CA ASP A 65 2.39 -7.38 -10.00
C ASP A 65 0.85 -7.42 -9.89
N ILE A 66 0.31 -8.31 -9.06
CA ILE A 66 -1.14 -8.40 -8.83
C ILE A 66 -1.68 -7.08 -8.24
N VAL A 67 -0.97 -6.51 -7.27
CA VAL A 67 -1.36 -5.23 -6.66
C VAL A 67 -1.23 -4.08 -7.65
N ASP A 68 -0.16 -4.02 -8.44
CA ASP A 68 0.01 -2.98 -9.47
C ASP A 68 -1.10 -3.02 -10.52
N ARG A 69 -1.43 -4.22 -11.00
CA ARG A 69 -2.55 -4.44 -11.94
C ARG A 69 -3.88 -4.05 -11.33
N LEU A 70 -4.14 -4.42 -10.07
CA LEU A 70 -5.33 -3.99 -9.34
C LEU A 70 -5.44 -2.46 -9.29
N LEU A 71 -4.35 -1.77 -8.92
CA LEU A 71 -4.30 -0.31 -8.80
C LEU A 71 -4.46 0.43 -10.13
N SER A 72 -4.20 -0.26 -11.25
CA SER A 72 -4.40 0.25 -12.61
C SER A 72 -5.85 0.15 -13.12
N LEU A 73 -6.71 -0.64 -12.45
CA LEU A 73 -8.09 -0.87 -12.90
C LEU A 73 -8.89 0.43 -12.93
N THR A 74 -9.55 0.68 -14.07
CA THR A 74 -10.42 1.86 -14.26
C THR A 74 -11.63 1.86 -13.33
N SER A 75 -12.08 0.67 -12.89
CA SER A 75 -13.19 0.50 -11.94
C SER A 75 -12.93 1.13 -10.57
N LEU A 76 -11.66 1.30 -10.17
CA LEU A 76 -11.30 1.98 -8.93
C LEU A 76 -11.69 3.47 -8.92
N LYS A 77 -11.88 4.10 -10.09
CA LYS A 77 -12.40 5.48 -10.18
C LYS A 77 -13.82 5.61 -9.62
N SER A 78 -14.57 4.50 -9.60
CA SER A 78 -15.93 4.40 -9.07
C SER A 78 -16.01 3.66 -7.73
N LEU A 79 -14.89 3.49 -7.01
CA LEU A 79 -14.82 2.78 -5.74
C LEU A 79 -15.75 3.39 -4.68
N TYR A 80 -16.44 2.53 -3.94
CA TYR A 80 -17.20 2.86 -2.74
C TYR A 80 -16.38 2.40 -1.53
N GLY A 81 -16.09 3.31 -0.61
CA GLY A 81 -15.24 3.02 0.54
C GLY A 81 -13.77 3.35 0.29
N THR A 82 -12.86 2.56 0.86
CA THR A 82 -11.40 2.83 0.80
C THR A 82 -10.64 1.54 0.55
N LEU A 83 -9.66 1.58 -0.35
CA LEU A 83 -8.74 0.49 -0.60
C LEU A 83 -7.32 0.94 -0.20
N LEU A 84 -6.69 0.16 0.65
CA LEU A 84 -5.27 0.28 0.98
C LEU A 84 -4.54 -0.91 0.38
N CYS A 85 -3.41 -0.67 -0.25
CA CYS A 85 -2.56 -1.71 -0.82
C CYS A 85 -1.11 -1.52 -0.39
N ILE A 86 -0.52 -2.55 0.20
CA ILE A 86 0.91 -2.62 0.51
C ILE A 86 1.51 -3.74 -0.36
N PRO A 87 2.11 -3.43 -1.52
CA PRO A 87 2.61 -4.45 -2.43
C PRO A 87 3.82 -5.20 -1.86
N VAL A 88 4.61 -4.55 -0.99
CA VAL A 88 5.81 -5.14 -0.39
C VAL A 88 5.81 -4.95 1.12
N MET A 89 5.41 -5.99 1.86
CA MET A 89 5.50 -5.99 3.33
C MET A 89 6.93 -6.23 3.82
N ASN A 90 7.64 -7.17 3.21
CA ASN A 90 9.00 -7.54 3.59
C ASN A 90 10.04 -6.97 2.62
N VAL A 91 10.29 -5.66 2.74
CA VAL A 91 11.25 -4.94 1.87
C VAL A 91 12.67 -5.49 2.02
N TYR A 92 13.08 -5.88 3.24
CA TYR A 92 14.40 -6.46 3.48
C TYR A 92 14.57 -7.83 2.81
N GLY A 93 13.59 -8.71 2.95
CA GLY A 93 13.60 -10.01 2.30
C GLY A 93 13.57 -9.89 0.78
N LEU A 94 12.81 -8.94 0.24
CA LEU A 94 12.76 -8.69 -1.21
C LEU A 94 14.13 -8.27 -1.76
N ILE A 95 14.82 -7.33 -1.09
CA ILE A 95 16.15 -6.85 -1.51
C ILE A 95 17.20 -7.97 -1.43
N ASN A 96 17.12 -8.82 -0.41
CA ASN A 96 18.08 -9.91 -0.21
C ASN A 96 17.67 -11.23 -0.88
N HIS A 97 16.52 -11.27 -1.58
CA HIS A 97 15.92 -12.48 -2.13
C HIS A 97 15.78 -13.63 -1.10
N THR A 98 15.47 -13.29 0.14
CA THR A 98 15.26 -14.24 1.23
C THR A 98 13.79 -14.39 1.55
N ARG A 99 13.39 -15.60 1.92
CA ARG A 99 12.02 -15.87 2.37
C ARG A 99 11.69 -15.03 3.60
N TYR A 100 12.53 -15.07 4.63
CA TYR A 100 12.29 -14.40 5.90
C TYR A 100 12.95 -13.03 5.98
N LEU A 101 12.56 -12.26 6.99
CA LEU A 101 13.29 -11.07 7.42
C LEU A 101 14.70 -11.51 7.85
N PRO A 102 15.77 -10.90 7.32
CA PRO A 102 17.13 -11.18 7.76
C PRO A 102 17.40 -10.70 9.19
#